data_AF-A0A7Y1ZXG3-F1
#
_entry.id   AF-A0A7Y1ZXG3-F1
#
_cell.length_a   1.000
_cell.length_b   1.000
_cell.length_c   1.000
_cell.angle_alpha   90.00
_cell.angle_beta   90.00
_cell.angle_gamma   90.00
#
_symmetry.space_group_name_H-M   'P 1'
#
loop_
_entity.id
_entity.type
_entity.pdbx_description
1 polymer ?
#
loop_
_entity_poly.entity_id
_entity_poly.type
_entity_poly.pdbx_seq_one_letter_code
_entity_poly.pdbx_strand_id
1 'polypeptide(L)'
;MTDIEPHEASEIDAAPAREPRRRRRLDRGLLVASFVIASGMALIIWGFFSAITGDEGIDRPPEIESLSPVENAVQVLQQERIAVDLTFGHMAVLVIDGIEPETTNIGEIETEPGQLVTLPPTAIFDPGSSVISFQPSDDAVITEFSQGRHDVQVIYWRIDEGRENASRYRWSFVVV
;
A
#
# COMPACT_ATOMS: atom_id res chain seq x y z
N MET A 1 74.48 -50.89 -44.03
CA MET A 1 75.24 -49.75 -43.51
C MET A 1 74.20 -48.70 -43.08
N THR A 2 73.30 -49.06 -42.18
CA THR A 2 73.41 -48.98 -40.72
C THR A 2 73.50 -47.52 -40.27
N ASP A 3 72.36 -46.96 -39.89
CA ASP A 3 72.34 -45.91 -38.88
C ASP A 3 71.39 -46.36 -37.78
N ILE A 4 71.97 -46.54 -36.60
CA ILE A 4 71.38 -47.00 -35.36
C ILE A 4 71.13 -45.75 -34.54
N GLU A 5 69.88 -45.57 -34.08
CA GLU A 5 69.57 -44.63 -32.99
C GLU A 5 70.43 -44.94 -31.75
N PRO A 6 70.93 -43.90 -31.06
CA PRO A 6 71.17 -43.98 -29.64
C PRO A 6 70.06 -43.21 -28.89
N HIS A 7 69.32 -43.98 -28.11
CA HIS A 7 68.46 -43.55 -27.03
C HIS A 7 69.31 -43.37 -25.76
N GLU A 8 69.33 -42.18 -25.16
CA GLU A 8 69.62 -41.87 -23.73
C GLU A 8 69.70 -40.33 -23.60
N ALA A 9 69.28 -39.64 -22.54
CA ALA A 9 68.77 -40.03 -21.24
C ALA A 9 67.95 -38.86 -20.65
N SER A 10 67.05 -39.23 -19.75
CA SER A 10 66.39 -38.42 -18.72
C SER A 10 67.17 -37.17 -18.25
N GLU A 11 66.59 -35.98 -18.45
CA GLU A 11 66.85 -34.83 -17.58
C GLU A 11 65.54 -34.44 -16.89
N ILE A 12 65.38 -34.98 -15.68
CA ILE A 12 64.41 -34.51 -14.70
C ILE A 12 65.07 -33.30 -14.02
N ASP A 13 64.21 -32.31 -13.69
CA ASP A 13 64.45 -31.19 -12.74
C ASP A 13 64.95 -29.89 -13.40
N ALA A 14 64.28 -28.74 -13.32
CA ALA A 14 63.61 -28.18 -12.16
C ALA A 14 62.31 -27.43 -12.50
N ALA A 15 61.24 -27.74 -11.78
CA ALA A 15 60.05 -26.90 -11.75
C ALA A 15 60.40 -25.54 -11.09
N PRO A 16 59.89 -24.40 -11.59
CA PRO A 16 60.15 -23.12 -10.93
C PRO A 16 59.58 -23.17 -9.51
N ALA A 17 60.43 -22.85 -8.53
CA ALA A 17 60.07 -22.78 -7.13
C ALA A 17 58.83 -21.87 -6.98
N ARG A 18 57.72 -22.43 -6.49
CA ARG A 18 56.50 -21.66 -6.19
C ARG A 18 56.85 -20.65 -5.11
N GLU A 19 56.78 -19.36 -5.43
CA GLU A 19 57.00 -18.28 -4.47
C GLU A 19 56.14 -18.49 -3.21
N PRO A 20 56.69 -18.24 -2.01
CA PRO A 20 55.93 -18.36 -0.79
C PRO A 20 54.77 -17.37 -0.84
N ARG A 21 53.53 -17.88 -0.89
CA ARG A 21 52.30 -17.09 -0.87
C ARG A 21 52.29 -16.29 0.44
N ARG A 22 52.78 -15.04 0.38
CA ARG A 22 52.86 -14.12 1.52
C ARG A 22 51.44 -13.98 2.07
N ARG A 23 51.16 -14.63 3.19
CA ARG A 23 49.90 -14.45 3.93
C ARG A 23 49.83 -12.97 4.27
N ARG A 24 49.05 -12.19 3.50
CA ARG A 24 48.82 -10.77 3.78
C ARG A 24 48.32 -10.72 5.23
N ARG A 25 49.15 -10.20 6.13
CA ARG A 25 48.71 -9.92 7.50
C ARG A 25 47.55 -8.96 7.34
N LEU A 26 46.38 -9.43 7.72
CA LEU A 26 45.15 -8.66 7.73
C LEU A 26 45.39 -7.40 8.54
N ASP A 27 45.48 -6.27 7.86
CA ASP A 27 45.68 -4.97 8.48
C ASP A 27 44.38 -4.63 9.22
N ARG A 28 44.41 -4.80 10.54
CA ARG A 28 43.26 -4.58 11.41
C ARG A 28 42.75 -3.14 11.31
N GLY A 29 43.64 -2.17 11.07
CA GLY A 29 43.26 -0.78 10.87
C GLY A 29 42.49 -0.59 9.57
N LEU A 30 42.97 -1.19 8.49
CA LEU A 30 42.27 -1.18 7.21
C LEU A 30 40.91 -1.88 7.29
N LEU A 31 40.82 -3.01 8.01
CA LEU A 31 39.57 -3.74 8.21
C LEU A 31 38.52 -2.90 8.95
N VAL A 32 38.92 -2.21 10.02
CA VAL A 32 38.02 -1.34 10.77
C VAL A 32 37.56 -0.17 9.91
N ALA A 33 38.47 0.47 9.18
CA ALA A 33 38.13 1.55 8.26
C ALA A 33 37.16 1.10 7.16
N SER A 34 37.43 -0.05 6.53
CA SER A 34 36.54 -0.64 5.52
C SER A 34 35.18 -1.04 6.10
N PHE A 35 35.14 -1.55 7.34
CA PHE A 35 33.89 -1.93 7.99
C PHE A 35 32.99 -0.73 8.26
N VAL A 36 33.55 0.40 8.71
CA VAL A 36 32.80 1.64 8.95
C VAL A 36 32.20 2.17 7.65
N ILE A 37 33.00 2.22 6.58
CA ILE A 37 32.55 2.69 5.26
C ILE A 37 31.48 1.77 4.70
N ALA A 38 31.67 0.44 4.76
CA ALA A 38 30.69 -0.53 4.29
C ALA A 38 29.39 -0.45 5.09
N SER A 39 29.47 -0.27 6.41
CA SER A 39 28.30 -0.10 7.28
C SER A 39 27.53 1.18 6.93
N GLY A 40 28.22 2.30 6.72
CA GLY A 40 27.60 3.55 6.29
C GLY A 40 26.90 3.41 4.94
N MET A 41 27.55 2.77 3.97
CA MET A 41 26.97 2.52 2.65
C MET A 41 25.76 1.58 2.73
N ALA A 42 25.83 0.53 3.57
CA ALA A 42 24.70 -0.36 3.82
C ALA A 42 23.51 0.37 4.47
N LEU A 43 23.77 1.29 5.41
CA LEU A 43 22.72 2.12 6.03
C LEU A 43 22.07 3.08 5.03
N ILE A 44 22.86 3.67 4.11
CA ILE A 44 22.31 4.50 3.04
C ILE A 44 21.43 3.66 2.11
N ILE A 45 21.92 2.50 1.65
CA ILE A 45 21.18 1.59 0.79
C ILE A 45 19.90 1.10 1.47
N TRP A 46 19.97 0.72 2.75
CA TRP A 46 18.82 0.35 3.57
C TRP A 46 17.83 1.50 3.72
N GLY A 47 18.32 2.71 3.97
CA GLY A 47 17.51 3.92 4.02
C GLY A 47 16.78 4.18 2.69
N PHE A 48 17.45 4.00 1.56
CA PHE A 48 16.82 4.08 0.23
C PHE A 48 15.77 3.00 0.02
N PHE A 49 16.04 1.72 0.36
CA PHE A 49 15.03 0.67 0.26
C PHE A 49 13.81 0.92 1.16
N SER A 50 14.04 1.43 2.38
CA SER A 50 12.96 1.76 3.32
C SER A 50 12.18 3.01 2.91
N ALA A 51 12.80 3.96 2.20
CA ALA A 51 12.14 5.15 1.65
C ALA A 51 11.35 4.85 0.37
N ILE A 52 11.81 3.88 -0.44
CA ILE A 52 11.12 3.43 -1.66
C ILE A 52 9.90 2.57 -1.33
N THR A 53 9.79 2.03 -0.10
CA THR A 53 8.52 1.45 0.40
C THR A 53 7.46 2.53 0.70
N GLY A 54 7.74 3.80 0.39
CA GLY A 54 6.91 4.95 0.74
C GLY A 54 5.75 5.27 -0.20
N ASP A 55 5.65 4.64 -1.39
CA ASP A 55 4.48 4.78 -2.28
C ASP A 55 4.57 3.83 -3.49
N GLU A 56 4.22 2.55 -3.34
CA GLU A 56 3.88 1.69 -4.50
C GLU A 56 2.77 0.71 -4.11
N GLY A 57 1.53 1.12 -4.39
CA GLY A 57 0.33 0.31 -4.27
C GLY A 57 -0.34 0.48 -2.91
N ILE A 58 -1.29 1.41 -2.82
CA ILE A 58 -2.29 1.33 -1.77
C ILE A 58 -2.97 -0.04 -1.96
N ASP A 59 -2.75 -0.95 -1.02
CA ASP A 59 -3.26 -2.32 -1.06
C ASP A 59 -4.77 -2.29 -0.81
N ARG A 60 -5.49 -1.85 -1.84
CA ARG A 60 -6.92 -1.71 -1.85
C ARG A 60 -7.52 -3.07 -2.27
N PRO A 61 -8.47 -3.61 -1.49
CA PRO A 61 -9.22 -4.79 -1.90
C PRO A 61 -9.85 -4.60 -3.28
N PRO A 62 -9.85 -5.63 -4.13
CA PRO A 62 -10.38 -5.53 -5.49
C PRO A 62 -11.88 -5.24 -5.53
N GLU A 63 -12.61 -5.46 -4.43
CA GLU A 63 -14.03 -5.14 -4.31
C GLU A 63 -14.30 -3.63 -4.19
N ILE A 64 -13.27 -2.80 -3.91
CA ILE A 64 -13.39 -1.35 -3.87
C ILE A 64 -12.86 -0.79 -5.19
N GLU A 65 -13.78 -0.34 -6.04
CA GLU A 65 -13.45 0.20 -7.35
C GLU A 65 -12.89 1.62 -7.25
N SER A 66 -13.48 2.47 -6.42
CA SER A 66 -13.02 3.85 -6.22
C SER A 66 -13.35 4.42 -4.84
N LEU A 67 -12.62 5.47 -4.47
CA LEU A 67 -12.80 6.24 -3.25
C LEU A 67 -12.76 7.73 -3.57
N SER A 68 -13.58 8.50 -2.87
CA SER A 68 -13.50 9.96 -2.82
C SER A 68 -13.70 10.41 -1.37
N PRO A 69 -12.82 11.23 -0.80
CA PRO A 69 -11.45 11.47 -1.25
C PRO A 69 -10.66 10.16 -1.37
N VAL A 70 -9.68 10.14 -2.29
CA VAL A 70 -8.72 9.04 -2.37
C VAL A 70 -7.87 8.98 -1.10
N GLU A 71 -7.23 7.84 -0.88
CA GLU A 71 -6.37 7.63 0.27
C GLU A 71 -5.21 8.63 0.29
N ASN A 72 -4.91 9.15 1.49
CA ASN A 72 -3.89 10.18 1.72
C ASN A 72 -4.11 11.47 0.92
N ALA A 73 -5.33 11.72 0.43
CA ALA A 73 -5.66 12.99 -0.19
C ALA A 73 -5.37 14.15 0.77
N VAL A 74 -4.78 15.21 0.22
CA VAL A 74 -4.47 16.44 0.93
C VAL A 74 -5.30 17.58 0.36
N GLN A 75 -5.50 18.62 1.17
CA GLN A 75 -6.26 19.82 0.78
C GLN A 75 -7.74 19.53 0.44
N VAL A 76 -8.34 18.64 1.22
CA VAL A 76 -9.77 18.34 1.13
C VAL A 76 -10.60 19.46 1.76
N LEU A 77 -11.79 19.72 1.23
CA LEU A 77 -12.70 20.75 1.74
C LEU A 77 -13.47 20.27 2.98
N GLN A 78 -13.87 21.19 3.86
CA GLN A 78 -14.68 20.90 5.05
C GLN A 78 -16.05 20.30 4.73
N GLN A 79 -16.57 20.59 3.54
CA GLN A 79 -17.85 20.12 3.01
C GLN A 79 -17.64 19.10 1.87
N GLU A 80 -16.53 18.37 1.87
CA GLU A 80 -16.26 17.35 0.85
C GLU A 80 -17.22 16.16 0.98
N ARG A 81 -17.56 15.53 -0.14
CA ARG A 81 -18.32 14.27 -0.14
C ARG A 81 -17.39 13.09 0.07
N ILE A 82 -17.74 12.22 1.01
CA ILE A 82 -17.13 10.89 1.10
C ILE A 82 -17.94 9.93 0.23
N ALA A 83 -17.28 9.17 -0.64
CA ALA A 83 -17.91 8.16 -1.48
C ALA A 83 -17.00 6.93 -1.64
N VAL A 84 -17.62 5.76 -1.69
CA VAL A 84 -16.98 4.48 -1.96
C VAL A 84 -17.78 3.77 -3.02
N ASP A 85 -17.11 3.44 -4.11
CA ASP A 85 -17.65 2.63 -5.18
C ASP A 85 -17.19 1.19 -4.99
N LEU A 86 -18.15 0.26 -4.94
CA LEU A 86 -17.90 -1.15 -4.69
C LEU A 86 -18.30 -1.95 -5.91
N THR A 87 -17.62 -3.09 -6.10
CA THR A 87 -18.07 -4.08 -7.07
C THR A 87 -19.50 -4.49 -6.78
N PHE A 88 -20.30 -4.60 -7.84
CA PHE A 88 -21.71 -4.91 -7.74
C PHE A 88 -22.01 -6.13 -6.88
N GLY A 89 -23.08 -6.05 -6.08
CA GLY A 89 -23.53 -7.14 -5.19
C GLY A 89 -23.01 -7.03 -3.75
N HIS A 90 -22.34 -5.93 -3.41
CA HIS A 90 -21.97 -5.59 -2.04
C HIS A 90 -22.92 -4.57 -1.43
N MET A 91 -23.11 -4.66 -0.12
CA MET A 91 -23.68 -3.60 0.71
C MET A 91 -22.59 -3.03 1.60
N ALA A 92 -22.78 -1.80 2.07
CA ALA A 92 -21.82 -1.16 2.94
C ALA A 92 -22.43 -0.17 3.93
N VAL A 93 -21.63 0.15 4.95
CA VAL A 93 -21.80 1.31 5.84
C VAL A 93 -20.47 2.06 5.93
N LEU A 94 -20.55 3.35 6.25
CA LEU A 94 -19.39 4.21 6.48
C LEU A 94 -19.20 4.44 7.98
N VAL A 95 -17.94 4.51 8.40
CA VAL A 95 -17.54 5.01 9.71
C VAL A 95 -16.52 6.12 9.48
N ILE A 96 -16.79 7.31 9.98
CA ILE A 96 -15.99 8.52 9.78
C ILE A 96 -15.60 9.03 11.17
N ASP A 97 -14.30 9.08 11.46
CA ASP A 97 -13.74 9.44 12.78
C ASP A 97 -14.37 8.66 13.95
N GLY A 98 -14.73 7.40 13.69
CA GLY A 98 -15.38 6.53 14.68
C GLY A 98 -16.89 6.69 14.80
N ILE A 99 -17.50 7.62 14.06
CA ILE A 99 -18.96 7.80 13.97
C ILE A 99 -19.48 7.01 12.77
N GLU A 100 -20.46 6.14 12.97
CA GLU A 100 -21.19 5.47 11.88
C GLU A 100 -22.48 6.27 11.61
N PRO A 101 -22.55 7.10 10.54
CA PRO A 101 -23.81 7.70 10.17
C PRO A 101 -24.84 6.63 9.86
N GLU A 102 -26.11 6.90 10.17
CA GLU A 102 -27.21 6.06 9.70
C GLU A 102 -27.09 5.88 8.19
N THR A 103 -27.40 4.69 7.68
CA THR A 103 -27.32 4.40 6.24
C THR A 103 -28.72 4.21 5.70
N THR A 104 -29.13 5.08 4.78
CA THR A 104 -30.38 4.98 4.02
C THR A 104 -30.12 4.30 2.69
N ASN A 105 -30.87 3.25 2.38
CA ASN A 105 -30.87 2.61 1.08
C ASN A 105 -31.87 3.30 0.14
N ILE A 106 -31.38 3.95 -0.92
CA ILE A 106 -32.27 4.68 -1.85
C ILE A 106 -33.14 3.74 -2.71
N GLY A 107 -32.70 2.50 -2.93
CA GLY A 107 -33.49 1.51 -3.68
C GLY A 107 -34.80 1.11 -2.98
N GLU A 108 -34.92 1.40 -1.68
CA GLU A 108 -36.12 1.13 -0.88
C GLU A 108 -37.06 2.34 -0.81
N ILE A 109 -36.66 3.50 -1.34
CA ILE A 109 -37.49 4.70 -1.33
C ILE A 109 -38.47 4.63 -2.50
N GLU A 110 -39.71 4.27 -2.21
CA GLU A 110 -40.81 4.34 -3.17
C GLU A 110 -41.08 5.81 -3.55
N THR A 111 -40.96 6.13 -4.84
CA THR A 111 -41.15 7.49 -5.36
C THR A 111 -42.10 7.47 -6.54
N GLU A 112 -42.95 8.48 -6.65
CA GLU A 112 -43.82 8.63 -7.81
C GLU A 112 -43.01 9.16 -9.02
N PRO A 113 -43.30 8.70 -10.25
CA PRO A 113 -42.62 9.21 -11.44
C PRO A 113 -42.73 10.74 -11.55
N GLY A 114 -41.57 11.42 -11.61
CA GLY A 114 -41.48 12.88 -11.70
C GLY A 114 -41.36 13.62 -10.36
N GLN A 115 -41.36 12.91 -9.23
CA GLN A 115 -41.11 13.49 -7.91
C GLN A 115 -39.61 13.71 -7.68
N LEU A 116 -39.24 14.91 -7.23
CA LEU A 116 -37.88 15.19 -6.78
C LEU A 116 -37.65 14.52 -5.41
N VAL A 117 -36.69 13.61 -5.34
CA VAL A 117 -36.34 12.90 -4.10
C VAL A 117 -35.40 13.78 -3.28
N THR A 118 -35.85 14.19 -2.09
CA THR A 118 -34.98 14.82 -1.09
C THR A 118 -34.26 13.71 -0.34
N LEU A 119 -32.93 13.69 -0.43
CA LEU A 119 -32.12 12.72 0.30
C LEU A 119 -32.05 13.08 1.78
N PRO A 120 -32.21 12.11 2.70
CA PRO A 120 -32.02 12.36 4.13
C PRO A 120 -30.54 12.68 4.43
N PRO A 121 -30.25 13.42 5.51
CA PRO A 121 -28.90 13.80 5.93
C PRO A 121 -28.15 12.63 6.59
N THR A 122 -28.09 11.51 5.89
CA THR A 122 -27.54 10.21 6.31
C THR A 122 -26.54 9.73 5.27
N ALA A 123 -25.82 8.63 5.54
CA ALA A 123 -25.08 7.96 4.47
C ALA A 123 -26.10 7.36 3.49
N ILE A 124 -25.95 7.64 2.20
CA ILE A 124 -26.82 7.15 1.15
C ILE A 124 -26.12 5.99 0.44
N PHE A 125 -26.74 4.83 0.48
CA PHE A 125 -26.33 3.66 -0.30
C PHE A 125 -27.27 3.46 -1.49
N ASP A 126 -26.70 3.37 -2.69
CA ASP A 126 -27.42 3.04 -3.91
C ASP A 126 -27.13 1.60 -4.34
N PRO A 127 -28.09 0.67 -4.20
CA PRO A 127 -27.89 -0.74 -4.57
C PRO A 127 -27.78 -0.93 -6.09
N GLY A 128 -28.30 0.01 -6.90
CA GLY A 128 -28.21 -0.05 -8.35
C GLY A 128 -26.80 0.20 -8.87
N SER A 129 -26.02 1.01 -8.15
CA SER A 129 -24.63 1.34 -8.47
C SER A 129 -23.60 0.74 -7.48
N SER A 130 -24.05 0.16 -6.36
CA SER A 130 -23.19 -0.31 -5.26
C SER A 130 -22.28 0.78 -4.68
N VAL A 131 -22.76 2.04 -4.69
CA VAL A 131 -22.04 3.19 -4.14
C VAL A 131 -22.62 3.56 -2.79
N ILE A 132 -21.76 3.70 -1.78
CA ILE A 132 -22.11 4.39 -0.52
C ILE A 132 -21.49 5.78 -0.50
N SER A 133 -22.23 6.76 0.00
CA SER A 133 -21.71 8.11 0.13
C SER A 133 -22.28 8.87 1.32
N PHE A 134 -21.53 9.84 1.83
CA PHE A 134 -21.96 10.73 2.89
C PHE A 134 -21.50 12.16 2.57
N GLN A 135 -22.38 13.13 2.79
CA GLN A 135 -22.12 14.53 2.58
C GLN A 135 -22.43 15.28 3.89
N PRO A 136 -21.46 15.98 4.50
CA PRO A 136 -21.73 16.85 5.62
C PRO A 136 -22.80 17.89 5.29
N SER A 137 -23.65 18.19 6.28
CA SER A 137 -24.70 19.22 6.20
C SER A 137 -25.20 19.57 7.60
N ASP A 138 -25.86 20.71 7.74
CA ASP A 138 -26.32 21.23 9.05
C ASP A 138 -27.22 20.24 9.83
N ASP A 139 -27.96 19.38 9.12
CA ASP A 139 -28.88 18.39 9.71
C ASP A 139 -28.26 16.98 9.85
N ALA A 140 -27.01 16.79 9.41
CA ALA A 140 -26.32 15.50 9.49
C ALA A 140 -25.58 15.33 10.83
N VAL A 141 -25.32 14.07 11.19
CA VAL A 141 -24.54 13.74 12.41
C VAL A 141 -23.12 14.32 12.37
N ILE A 142 -22.56 14.51 11.18
CA ILE A 142 -21.32 15.25 10.93
C ILE A 142 -21.70 16.45 10.06
N THR A 143 -21.62 17.65 10.62
CA THR A 143 -22.05 18.88 9.95
C THR A 143 -20.98 19.46 9.03
N GLU A 144 -19.72 19.27 9.40
CA GLU A 144 -18.53 19.64 8.63
C GLU A 144 -17.32 18.83 9.11
N PHE A 145 -16.28 18.75 8.28
CA PHE A 145 -14.99 18.25 8.71
C PHE A 145 -14.14 19.37 9.32
N SER A 146 -13.57 19.10 10.50
CA SER A 146 -12.60 19.99 11.14
C SER A 146 -11.30 20.09 10.32
N GLN A 147 -10.48 21.10 10.54
CA GLN A 147 -9.14 21.12 9.97
C GLN A 147 -8.29 19.97 10.55
N GLY A 148 -7.58 19.24 9.69
CA GLY A 148 -6.67 18.16 10.10
C GLY A 148 -6.92 16.83 9.41
N ARG A 149 -6.40 15.75 10.00
CA ARG A 149 -6.51 14.39 9.47
C ARG A 149 -7.84 13.76 9.91
N HIS A 150 -8.54 13.19 8.94
CA HIS A 150 -9.78 12.44 9.13
C HIS A 150 -9.57 10.98 8.74
N ASP A 151 -10.09 10.05 9.53
CA ASP A 151 -10.01 8.61 9.28
C ASP A 151 -11.39 8.08 8.84
N VAL A 152 -11.42 7.36 7.73
CA VAL A 152 -12.63 6.74 7.20
C VAL A 152 -12.46 5.23 7.15
N GLN A 153 -13.54 4.52 7.43
CA GLN A 153 -13.67 3.10 7.25
C GLN A 153 -14.92 2.79 6.45
N VAL A 154 -14.79 1.93 5.45
CA VAL A 154 -15.93 1.24 4.85
C VAL A 154 -16.01 -0.16 5.44
N ILE A 155 -17.20 -0.54 5.88
CA ILE A 155 -17.53 -1.90 6.30
C ILE A 155 -18.48 -2.44 5.25
N TYR A 156 -18.08 -3.48 4.53
CA TYR A 156 -18.81 -3.97 3.37
C TYR A 156 -18.90 -5.50 3.37
N TRP A 157 -19.97 -6.03 2.79
CA TRP A 157 -20.25 -7.47 2.73
C TRP A 157 -21.05 -7.80 1.48
N ARG A 158 -21.00 -9.05 1.04
CA ARG A 158 -21.86 -9.50 -0.06
C ARG A 158 -23.32 -9.54 0.41
N ILE A 159 -24.25 -9.13 -0.45
CA ILE A 159 -25.67 -9.00 -0.11
C ILE A 159 -26.29 -10.31 0.41
N ASP A 160 -25.80 -11.46 -0.05
CA ASP A 160 -26.23 -12.81 0.33
C ASP A 160 -25.59 -13.33 1.62
N GLU A 161 -24.53 -12.70 2.12
CA GLU A 161 -23.75 -13.17 3.28
C GLU A 161 -24.02 -12.38 4.57
N GLY A 162 -24.63 -11.19 4.46
CA GLY A 162 -24.98 -10.38 5.62
C GLY A 162 -23.78 -9.68 6.30
N ARG A 163 -24.10 -8.72 7.19
CA ARG A 163 -23.12 -7.81 7.81
C ARG A 163 -22.17 -8.52 8.78
N GLU A 164 -22.56 -9.68 9.30
CA GLU A 164 -21.74 -10.49 10.19
C GLU A 164 -20.46 -11.02 9.51
N ASN A 165 -20.46 -11.14 8.19
CA ASN A 165 -19.32 -11.56 7.38
C ASN A 165 -18.57 -10.39 6.74
N ALA A 166 -18.72 -9.17 7.28
CA ALA A 166 -18.20 -7.97 6.66
C ALA A 166 -16.66 -7.86 6.67
N SER A 167 -16.15 -7.47 5.52
CA SER A 167 -14.81 -6.95 5.31
C SER A 167 -14.74 -5.48 5.71
N ARG A 168 -13.52 -5.00 5.98
CA ARG A 168 -13.28 -3.62 6.41
C ARG A 168 -12.07 -3.06 5.70
N TYR A 169 -12.18 -1.85 5.19
CA TYR A 169 -11.07 -1.11 4.61
C TYR A 169 -11.01 0.29 5.21
N ARG A 170 -9.81 0.78 5.49
CA ARG A 170 -9.58 2.08 6.15
C ARG A 170 -8.66 2.94 5.31
N TRP A 171 -8.98 4.22 5.26
CA TRP A 171 -8.12 5.24 4.68
C TRP A 171 -8.26 6.55 5.44
N SER A 172 -7.45 7.54 5.06
CA SER A 172 -7.52 8.87 5.64
C SER A 172 -7.29 9.95 4.60
N PHE A 173 -7.74 11.16 4.91
CA PHE A 173 -7.48 12.36 4.14
C PHE A 173 -7.20 13.54 5.08
N VAL A 174 -6.72 14.66 4.52
CA VAL A 174 -6.39 15.88 5.28
C VAL A 174 -7.19 17.06 4.75
N VAL A 175 -7.97 17.68 5.65
CA VAL A 175 -8.72 18.92 5.44
C VAL A 175 -7.85 20.10 5.84
N VAL A 176 -7.85 21.14 5.00
CA VAL A 176 -7.03 22.36 5.20
C VAL A 176 -7.87 23.61 5.39
#